data_AF-A0A964BEW5-F1
#
_entry.id   AF-A0A964BEW5-F1
#
_cell.length_a   1.000
_cell.length_b   1.000
_cell.length_c   1.000
_cell.angle_alpha   90.00
_cell.angle_beta   90.00
_cell.angle_gamma   90.00
#
_symmetry.space_group_name_H-M   'P 1'
#
loop_
_entity.id
_entity.type
_entity.pdbx_description
1 polymer ?
#
loop_
_entity_poly.entity_id
_entity_poly.type
_entity_poly.pdbx_seq_one_letter_code
_entity_poly.pdbx_strand_id
1 'polypeptide(L)' 'MSTGLIGGLIGLVIGLADYFVFGSLIRKLETKRAAAAANALNIARTAQLVAFPVAGYLIGSMLF' A
#
# COMPACT_ATOMS: atom_id res chain seq x y z
N MET A 1 20.71 7.00 -10.84
CA MET A 1 19.47 6.19 -10.71
C MET A 1 18.39 6.85 -11.54
N SER A 2 17.50 6.09 -12.20
CA SER A 2 16.36 6.72 -12.90
C SER A 2 15.38 7.31 -11.88
N THR A 3 14.81 8.45 -12.22
CA THR A 3 13.80 9.18 -11.43
C THR A 3 12.55 8.33 -11.18
N GLY A 4 12.17 7.50 -12.17
CA GLY A 4 11.17 6.45 -12.00
C GLY A 4 11.53 5.42 -10.93
N LEU A 5 12.76 4.92 -10.85
CA LEU A 5 13.16 3.99 -9.79
C LEU A 5 13.08 4.62 -8.39
N ILE A 6 13.44 5.90 -8.26
CA ILE A 6 13.31 6.64 -7.00
C ILE A 6 11.84 6.77 -6.61
N GLY A 7 10.98 7.18 -7.55
CA GLY A 7 9.54 7.27 -7.33
C GLY A 7 8.92 5.92 -6.96
N GLY A 8 9.33 4.84 -7.63
CA GLY A 8 8.87 3.48 -7.32
C GLY A 8 9.29 3.00 -5.93
N LEU A 9 10.52 3.31 -5.50
CA LEU A 9 10.99 3.00 -4.15
C LEU A 9 10.22 3.79 -3.09
N ILE A 10 9.96 5.08 -3.33
CA ILE A 10 9.13 5.90 -2.42
C ILE A 10 7.71 5.30 -2.33
N GLY A 11 7.12 4.95 -3.48
CA GLY A 11 5.81 4.28 -3.52
C GLY A 11 5.79 2.96 -2.76
N LEU A 12 6.85 2.15 -2.85
CA LEU A 12 6.99 0.92 -2.08
C LEU A 12 7.07 1.18 -0.57
N VAL A 13 7.84 2.19 -0.14
CA VAL A 13 7.95 2.55 1.28
C VAL A 13 6.58 2.98 1.84
N ILE A 14 5.83 3.77 1.08
CA ILE A 14 4.46 4.17 1.46
C ILE A 14 3.55 2.95 1.54
N GLY A 15 3.59 2.06 0.55
CA GLY A 15 2.78 0.83 0.54
C GLY A 15 3.07 -0.09 1.73
N LEU A 16 4.34 -0.20 2.11
CA LEU A 16 4.74 -0.95 3.32
C LEU A 16 4.19 -0.30 4.59
N ALA A 17 4.29 1.02 4.72
CA ALA A 17 3.75 1.74 5.87
C ALA A 17 2.24 1.50 6.02
N ASP A 18 1.47 1.66 4.94
CA ASP A 18 0.03 1.41 4.93
C ASP A 18 -0.31 -0.05 5.25
N TYR A 19 0.47 -1.00 4.72
CA TYR A 19 0.28 -2.42 5.01
C TYR A 19 0.37 -2.75 6.50
N PHE A 20 1.32 -2.14 7.21
CA PHE A 20 1.45 -2.31 8.66
C PHE A 20 0.37 -1.55 9.44
N VAL A 21 0.06 -0.31 9.05
CA VAL A 21 -0.97 0.51 9.70
C VAL A 21 -2.34 -0.18 9.60
N PHE A 22 -2.76 -0.57 8.39
CA PHE A 22 -4.02 -1.27 8.19
C PHE A 22 -4.00 -2.68 8.79
N GLY A 23 -2.86 -3.37 8.79
CA GLY A 23 -2.71 -4.64 9.51
C GLY A 23 -2.99 -4.51 11.00
N SER A 24 -2.53 -3.43 11.62
CA SER A 24 -2.80 -3.15 13.04
C SER A 24 -4.28 -2.81 13.30
N LEU A 25 -4.93 -2.12 12.36
CA LEU A 25 -6.38 -1.84 12.40
C LEU A 25 -7.21 -3.11 12.27
N ILE A 26 -6.83 -4.02 11.36
CA ILE A 26 -7.53 -5.30 11.17
C ILE A 26 -7.50 -6.14 12.44
N ARG A 27 -6.35 -6.22 13.12
CA ARG A 27 -6.25 -6.91 14.42
C ARG A 27 -7.18 -6.32 15.49
N LYS A 28 -7.43 -5.01 15.45
CA LYS A 28 -8.41 -4.35 16.35
C LYS A 28 -9.86 -4.61 15.92
N LEU A 29 -10.09 -4.95 14.66
CA LEU A 29 -11.40 -5.23 14.06
C LEU A 29 -11.76 -6.73 14.05
N GLU A 30 -10.96 -7.61 14.64
CA GLU A 30 -11.23 -9.06 14.79
C GLU A 30 -12.41 -9.41 15.72
N THR A 31 -13.38 -8.52 15.85
CA THR A 31 -14.71 -8.88 16.37
C THR A 31 -15.53 -9.48 15.23
N LYS A 32 -16.30 -10.55 15.50
CA LYS A 32 -17.12 -11.28 14.50
C LYS A 32 -18.02 -10.38 13.63
N ARG A 33 -18.33 -9.16 14.09
CA ARG A 33 -19.18 -8.18 13.42
C ARG A 33 -18.49 -7.45 12.26
N ALA A 34 -17.15 -7.42 12.22
CA ALA A 34 -16.37 -6.66 11.24
C ALA A 34 -15.50 -7.55 10.33
N ALA A 35 -15.75 -8.86 10.28
CA ALA A 35 -14.98 -9.81 9.48
C ALA A 35 -14.94 -9.46 7.97
N ALA A 36 -16.07 -9.00 7.42
CA ALA A 36 -16.13 -8.56 6.02
C ALA A 36 -15.27 -7.30 5.76
N ALA A 37 -15.30 -6.34 6.69
CA ALA A 37 -14.48 -5.13 6.60
C ALA A 37 -12.98 -5.45 6.76
N ALA A 38 -12.62 -6.38 7.66
CA ALA A 38 -11.26 -6.88 7.84
C ALA A 38 -10.73 -7.54 6.56
N ASN A 39 -11.55 -8.34 5.87
CA ASN A 39 -11.17 -8.96 4.59
C ASN A 39 -11.00 -7.94 3.47
N ALA A 40 -11.93 -6.99 3.33
CA ALA A 40 -11.82 -5.93 2.34
C ALA A 40 -10.54 -5.09 2.56
N LEU A 41 -10.23 -4.77 3.82
CA LEU A 41 -9.04 -4.00 4.18
C LEU A 41 -7.75 -4.79 3.93
N ASN A 42 -7.76 -6.11 4.16
CA ASN A 42 -6.65 -7.02 3.82
C ASN A 42 -6.36 -7.05 2.31
N ILE A 43 -7.39 -7.09 1.48
CA ILE A 43 -7.26 -7.06 0.02
C ILE A 43 -6.70 -5.71 -0.42
N ALA A 44 -7.29 -4.61 0.07
CA ALA A 44 -6.87 -3.26 -0.27
C ALA A 44 -5.38 -3.01 0.05
N ARG A 45 -4.94 -3.35 1.27
CA ARG A 45 -3.53 -3.15 1.66
C ARG A 45 -2.56 -4.01 0.84
N THR A 46 -2.97 -5.20 0.44
CA THR A 46 -2.13 -6.09 -0.38
C THR A 46 -2.03 -5.54 -1.81
N ALA A 47 -3.12 -5.01 -2.36
CA ALA A 47 -3.10 -4.35 -3.66
C ALA A 47 -2.22 -3.08 -3.64
N GLN A 48 -2.24 -2.32 -2.55
CA GLN A 48 -1.43 -1.11 -2.38
C GLN A 48 0.08 -1.39 -2.42
N LEU A 49 0.54 -2.55 -1.95
CA LEU A 49 1.96 -2.95 -2.02
C LEU A 49 2.49 -3.04 -3.46
N VAL A 50 1.62 -3.23 -4.45
CA VAL A 50 1.98 -3.25 -5.87
C VAL A 50 1.60 -1.94 -6.54
N ALA A 51 0.40 -1.42 -6.25
CA ALA A 51 -0.13 -0.22 -6.88
C ALA A 51 0.71 1.03 -6.58
N PHE A 52 1.16 1.22 -5.35
CA PHE A 52 1.95 2.40 -4.99
C PHE A 52 3.35 2.43 -5.60
N PRO A 53 4.15 1.34 -5.61
CA PRO A 53 5.40 1.33 -6.36
C PRO A 53 5.21 1.57 -7.86
N VAL A 54 4.18 0.97 -8.47
CA VAL A 54 3.89 1.17 -9.90
C VAL A 54 3.51 2.63 -10.17
N ALA A 55 2.59 3.19 -9.39
CA ALA A 55 2.20 4.59 -9.51
C ALA A 55 3.38 5.53 -9.26
N GLY A 56 4.18 5.27 -8.23
CA GLY A 56 5.39 6.04 -7.92
C GLY A 56 6.41 5.98 -9.03
N TYR A 57 6.60 4.82 -9.66
CA TYR A 57 7.49 4.68 -10.82
C TYR A 57 7.02 5.52 -12.01
N LEU A 58 5.72 5.42 -12.35
CA LEU A 58 5.14 6.17 -13.47
C LEU A 58 5.22 7.68 -13.23
N ILE A 59 4.78 8.15 -12.06
CA ILE A 59 4.84 9.58 -11.69
C ILE A 59 6.29 10.08 -11.68
N GLY A 60 7.21 9.31 -11.07
CA GLY A 60 8.63 9.65 -11.02
C GLY A 60 9.27 9.75 -12.41
N SER A 61 8.84 8.90 -13.35
CA SER A 61 9.31 8.94 -14.75
C SER A 61 8.68 10.04 -15.61
N MET A 62 7.54 10.61 -15.19
CA MET A 62 6.86 11.67 -15.93
C MET A 62 7.31 13.07 -15.50
N LEU A 63 7.73 13.23 -14.25
CA LEU A 63 8.12 14.52 -13.69
C LEU A 63 9.56 14.95 -14.02
N PHE A 64 10.43 14.00 -14.39
CA PHE A 64 11.85 14.21 -14.62
C PHE A 64 12.40 13.22 -15.65
#